data_AF-A0A2H5QXZ3-F1
#
_entry.id   AF-A0A2H5QXZ3-F1
#
_cell.length_a   1.000
_cell.length_b   1.000
_cell.length_c   1.000
_cell.angle_alpha   90.00
_cell.angle_beta   90.00
_cell.angle_gamma   90.00
#
_symmetry.space_group_name_H-M   'P 1'
#
loop_
_entity.id
_entity.type
_entity.pdbx_description
1 polymer ?
#
loop_
_entity_poly.entity_id
_entity_poly.type
_entity_poly.pdbx_seq_one_letter_code
_entity_poly.pdbx_strand_id
1 'polypeptide(L)'
;RPSDKPLRLPLQDVYKIGGIGTVPVGRVETGVLKPGMVVTFGPSGLTTEVKSVEMHHEALQEALPGDNVGFNVKNVAVKDLKRGFVASNSKDDPAREAANFTSQ
;
A
#
# COMPACT_ATOMS: atom_id res chain seq x y z
N ARG A 1 -6.61 3.83 15.48
CA ARG A 1 -5.26 3.32 15.11
C ARG A 1 -4.38 4.53 14.79
N PRO A 2 -3.08 4.52 15.07
CA PRO A 2 -2.26 5.74 15.09
C PRO A 2 -1.95 6.25 13.67
N SER A 3 -2.33 7.51 13.39
CA SER A 3 -2.09 8.22 12.13
C SER A 3 -0.72 8.92 12.10
N ASP A 4 -0.13 9.14 13.26
CA ASP A 4 1.18 9.74 13.51
C ASP A 4 2.35 8.76 13.31
N LYS A 5 2.05 7.47 13.11
CA LYS A 5 3.05 6.43 12.83
C LYS A 5 3.31 6.27 11.33
N PRO A 6 4.44 5.66 10.93
CA PRO A 6 4.70 5.32 9.54
C PRO A 6 3.59 4.47 8.92
N LEU A 7 3.39 4.65 7.61
CA LEU A 7 2.37 3.92 6.86
C LEU A 7 2.66 2.41 6.86
N ARG A 8 1.66 1.61 7.25
CA ARG A 8 1.63 0.15 7.05
C ARG A 8 0.27 -0.25 6.50
N LEU A 9 0.26 -0.75 5.28
CA LEU A 9 -0.94 -1.20 4.58
C LEU A 9 -0.68 -2.60 3.98
N PRO A 10 -0.99 -3.67 4.72
CA PRO A 10 -0.92 -5.03 4.21
C PRO A 10 -1.93 -5.26 3.08
N LEU A 11 -1.44 -5.79 1.96
CA LEU A 11 -2.25 -6.09 0.79
C LEU A 11 -3.09 -7.33 1.03
N GLN A 12 -4.40 -7.20 0.82
CA GLN A 12 -5.35 -8.31 0.83
C GLN A 12 -5.48 -8.93 -0.55
N ASP A 13 -5.53 -8.11 -1.60
CA ASP A 13 -5.67 -8.54 -3.00
C ASP A 13 -4.98 -7.54 -3.94
N VAL A 14 -4.71 -7.96 -5.19
CA VAL A 14 -4.14 -7.11 -6.23
C VAL A 14 -4.87 -7.38 -7.55
N TYR A 15 -5.44 -6.33 -8.14
CA TYR A 15 -6.23 -6.43 -9.36
C TYR A 15 -5.56 -5.73 -10.54
N LYS A 16 -5.82 -6.24 -11.75
CA LYS A 16 -5.56 -5.52 -13.01
C LYS A 16 -6.89 -4.95 -13.51
N ILE A 17 -7.01 -3.63 -13.49
CA ILE A 17 -8.20 -2.95 -14.01
C ILE A 17 -7.86 -2.33 -15.37
N GLY A 18 -8.63 -2.69 -16.41
CA GLY A 18 -8.45 -2.15 -17.76
C GLY A 18 -8.53 -0.62 -17.76
N GLY A 19 -7.58 0.05 -18.40
CA GLY A 19 -7.51 1.50 -18.47
C GLY A 19 -6.98 2.21 -17.21
N ILE A 20 -7.01 1.56 -16.04
CA ILE A 20 -6.50 2.13 -14.77
C ILE A 20 -5.09 1.62 -14.46
N GLY A 21 -4.86 0.31 -14.63
CA GLY A 21 -3.60 -0.34 -14.32
C GLY A 21 -3.69 -1.31 -13.15
N THR A 22 -2.67 -1.33 -12.30
CA THR A 22 -2.55 -2.24 -11.15
C THR A 22 -3.12 -1.56 -9.91
N VAL A 23 -4.08 -2.22 -9.26
CA VAL A 23 -4.77 -1.71 -8.08
C VAL A 23 -4.62 -2.70 -6.93
N PRO A 24 -3.65 -2.50 -6.02
CA PRO A 24 -3.63 -3.18 -4.75
C PRO A 24 -4.78 -2.74 -3.85
N VAL A 25 -5.28 -3.68 -3.05
CA VAL A 25 -6.35 -3.44 -2.07
C VAL A 25 -5.87 -3.92 -0.71
N GLY A 26 -6.16 -3.15 0.33
CA GLY A 26 -5.85 -3.55 1.69
C GLY A 26 -6.38 -2.57 2.73
N ARG A 27 -6.07 -2.86 3.99
CA ARG A 27 -6.49 -2.01 5.11
C ARG A 27 -5.32 -1.18 5.60
N VAL A 28 -5.56 0.10 5.87
CA VAL A 28 -4.56 0.94 6.53
C VAL A 28 -4.47 0.53 8.01
N GLU A 29 -3.33 -0.02 8.41
CA GLU A 29 -3.09 -0.44 9.81
C GLU A 29 -2.55 0.73 10.64
N THR A 30 -1.59 1.48 10.11
CA THR A 30 -0.98 2.67 10.71
C THR A 30 -0.65 3.71 9.65
N GLY A 31 -0.51 4.97 10.07
CA GLY A 31 -0.14 6.08 9.19
C GLY A 31 -1.24 6.48 8.22
N VAL A 32 -0.87 7.25 7.20
CA VAL A 32 -1.80 7.81 6.21
C VAL A 32 -1.30 7.51 4.81
N LEU A 33 -2.22 7.13 3.91
CA LEU A 33 -1.94 6.96 2.49
C LEU A 33 -2.59 8.11 1.71
N LYS A 34 -1.84 8.76 0.81
CA LYS A 34 -2.35 9.84 -0.05
C LYS A 34 -1.95 9.62 -1.51
N PRO A 35 -2.77 10.06 -2.48
CA PRO A 35 -2.32 10.22 -3.85
C PRO A 35 -1.02 11.05 -3.93
N GLY A 36 -0.14 10.70 -4.86
CA GLY A 36 1.18 11.32 -5.04
C GLY A 36 2.27 10.81 -4.10
N MET A 37 1.93 10.01 -3.08
CA MET A 37 2.96 9.39 -2.24
C MET A 37 3.74 8.35 -3.03
N VAL A 38 5.06 8.29 -2.78
CA VAL A 38 5.91 7.21 -3.26
C VAL A 38 5.94 6.13 -2.20
N VAL A 39 5.42 4.95 -2.53
CA VAL A 39 5.30 3.81 -1.63
C VAL A 39 6.29 2.71 -1.97
N THR A 40 6.77 2.02 -0.96
CA THR A 40 7.63 0.83 -1.06
C THR A 40 6.85 -0.38 -0.57
N PHE A 41 6.94 -1.48 -1.31
CA PHE A 41 6.32 -2.75 -0.99
C PHE A 41 7.34 -3.73 -0.41
N GLY A 42 7.19 -4.07 0.87
CA GLY A 42 7.91 -5.18 1.49
C GLY A 42 7.25 -6.51 1.13
N PRO A 43 8.02 -7.59 0.94
CA PRO A 43 9.47 -7.71 1.07
C PRO A 43 10.27 -7.33 -0.18
N SER A 44 9.65 -7.14 -1.37
CA SER A 44 10.38 -6.99 -2.63
C SER A 44 11.22 -5.70 -2.74
N GLY A 45 10.92 -4.68 -1.94
CA GLY A 45 11.54 -3.37 -2.03
C GLY A 45 11.09 -2.55 -3.24
N LEU A 46 10.13 -3.07 -4.04
CA LEU A 46 9.58 -2.37 -5.20
C LEU A 46 8.99 -1.03 -4.74
N THR A 47 9.36 0.04 -5.44
CA THR A 47 8.92 1.40 -5.11
C THR A 47 8.20 2.04 -6.30
N THR A 48 7.09 2.70 -6.04
CA THR A 48 6.27 3.36 -7.07
C THR A 48 5.42 4.49 -6.50
N GLU A 49 4.90 5.35 -7.36
CA GLU A 49 4.00 6.45 -7.00
C GLU A 49 2.55 5.98 -7.01
N VAL A 50 1.81 6.36 -5.97
CA VAL A 50 0.36 6.17 -5.83
C VAL A 50 -0.35 7.24 -6.65
N LYS A 51 -1.18 6.81 -7.60
CA LYS A 51 -1.93 7.70 -8.49
C LYS A 51 -3.23 8.21 -7.88
N SER A 52 -3.99 7.30 -7.30
CA SER A 52 -5.29 7.55 -6.69
C SER A 52 -5.49 6.59 -5.54
N VAL A 53 -6.36 6.97 -4.61
CA VAL A 53 -6.83 6.16 -3.50
C VAL A 53 -8.35 6.22 -3.52
N GLU A 54 -9.00 5.07 -3.41
CA GLU A 54 -10.45 4.93 -3.53
C GLU A 54 -10.98 4.00 -2.44
N MET A 55 -12.16 4.33 -1.92
CA MET A 55 -12.93 3.49 -0.99
C MET A 55 -14.39 3.47 -1.44
N HIS A 56 -14.96 2.28 -1.63
CA HIS A 56 -16.36 2.11 -2.05
C HIS A 56 -16.75 2.96 -3.28
N HIS A 57 -15.86 3.04 -4.30
CA HIS A 57 -16.03 3.82 -5.52
C HIS A 57 -15.96 5.36 -5.36
N GLU A 58 -15.55 5.86 -4.20
CA GLU A 58 -15.27 7.28 -3.99
C GLU A 58 -13.77 7.54 -3.90
N ALA A 59 -13.30 8.59 -4.58
CA ALA A 59 -11.92 9.02 -4.51
C ALA A 59 -11.64 9.74 -3.19
N LEU A 60 -10.55 9.35 -2.54
CA LEU A 60 -10.11 9.92 -1.27
C LEU A 60 -8.90 10.83 -1.46
N GLN A 61 -8.88 11.95 -0.73
CA GLN A 61 -7.68 12.80 -0.63
C GLN A 61 -6.61 12.18 0.27
N GLU A 62 -7.06 11.42 1.27
CA GLU A 62 -6.23 10.63 2.16
C GLU A 62 -7.04 9.44 2.71
N ALA A 63 -6.35 8.33 2.97
CA ALA A 63 -6.89 7.17 3.66
C ALA A 63 -6.24 7.04 5.03
N LEU A 64 -7.07 6.84 6.04
CA LEU A 64 -6.71 6.86 7.45
C LEU A 64 -6.70 5.44 8.05
N PRO A 65 -6.05 5.23 9.20
CA PRO A 65 -6.01 3.94 9.85
C PRO A 65 -7.41 3.37 10.15
N GLY A 66 -7.72 2.22 9.54
CA GLY A 66 -9.03 1.57 9.61
C GLY A 66 -9.68 1.37 8.25
N ASP A 67 -9.39 2.26 7.30
CA ASP A 67 -10.00 2.26 5.97
C ASP A 67 -9.55 1.07 5.14
N ASN A 68 -10.49 0.48 4.40
CA ASN A 68 -10.21 -0.53 3.38
C ASN A 68 -10.22 0.17 2.03
N VAL A 69 -9.06 0.26 1.40
CA VAL A 69 -8.87 1.09 0.20
C VAL A 69 -8.27 0.28 -0.93
N GLY A 70 -8.71 0.60 -2.15
CA GLY A 70 -7.97 0.31 -3.36
C GLY A 70 -7.12 1.53 -3.73
N PHE A 71 -5.92 1.31 -4.24
CA PHE A 71 -5.07 2.42 -4.69
C PHE A 71 -4.36 2.07 -5.98
N ASN A 72 -4.31 3.00 -6.93
CA ASN A 72 -3.66 2.77 -8.22
C ASN A 72 -2.16 3.08 -8.14
N VAL A 73 -1.31 2.26 -8.76
CA VAL A 73 0.15 2.46 -8.82
C VAL A 73 0.69 2.44 -10.25
N LYS A 74 1.68 3.30 -10.54
CA LYS A 74 2.29 3.38 -11.88
C LYS A 74 3.26 2.24 -12.14
N ASN A 75 3.31 1.76 -13.38
CA ASN A 75 4.42 0.93 -13.92
C ASN A 75 4.74 -0.33 -13.10
N VAL A 76 3.76 -0.89 -12.39
CA VAL A 76 3.90 -2.16 -11.66
C VAL A 76 3.00 -3.19 -12.30
N ALA A 77 3.50 -4.38 -12.61
CA ALA A 77 2.65 -5.46 -13.07
C ALA A 77 1.98 -6.16 -11.87
N VAL A 78 0.74 -6.65 -12.04
CA VAL A 78 0.04 -7.38 -10.98
C VAL A 78 0.85 -8.55 -10.42
N LYS A 79 1.64 -9.24 -11.27
CA LYS A 79 2.49 -10.36 -10.83
C LYS A 79 3.63 -9.97 -9.88
N ASP A 80 3.99 -8.68 -9.82
CA ASP A 80 5.10 -8.17 -9.01
C ASP A 80 4.65 -7.87 -7.56
N LEU A 81 3.33 -7.86 -7.31
CA LEU A 81 2.72 -7.68 -6.01
C LEU A 81 1.84 -8.88 -5.68
N LYS A 82 1.75 -9.23 -4.39
CA LYS A 82 0.91 -10.33 -3.94
C LYS A 82 0.29 -10.01 -2.59
N ARG A 83 -0.80 -10.72 -2.29
CA ARG A 83 -1.40 -10.75 -0.95
C ARG A 83 -0.32 -10.99 0.11
N GLY A 84 -0.41 -10.25 1.21
CA GLY A 84 0.54 -10.29 2.31
C GLY A 84 1.74 -9.35 2.17
N PHE A 85 1.98 -8.74 1.00
CA PHE A 85 2.95 -7.65 0.90
C PHE A 85 2.49 -6.46 1.73
N VAL A 86 3.44 -5.63 2.17
CA VAL A 86 3.15 -4.46 3.00
C VAL A 86 3.57 -3.20 2.24
N ALA A 87 2.59 -2.38 1.87
CA ALA A 87 2.86 -1.05 1.36
C ALA A 87 3.19 -0.10 2.52
N SER A 88 4.17 0.76 2.29
CA SER A 88 4.72 1.71 3.26
C SER A 88 5.21 2.97 2.56
N ASN A 89 5.39 4.07 3.27
CA ASN A 89 5.97 5.28 2.70
C ASN A 89 7.47 5.05 2.44
N SER A 90 7.92 5.27 1.20
CA SER A 90 9.33 5.08 0.82
C SER A 90 10.30 5.98 1.60
N LYS A 91 9.83 7.12 2.12
CA LYS A 91 10.64 8.14 2.80
C LYS A 91 10.54 8.10 4.33
N ASP A 92 9.68 7.25 4.88
CA ASP A 92 9.38 7.21 6.31
C ASP A 92 9.22 5.76 6.76
N ASP A 93 10.32 5.19 7.26
CA ASP A 93 10.45 3.80 7.70
C ASP A 93 9.83 2.78 6.72
N PRO A 94 10.40 2.59 5.51
CA PRO A 94 9.84 1.68 4.53
C PRO A 94 9.92 0.22 5.00
N ALA A 95 8.86 -0.54 4.71
CA ALA A 95 8.76 -1.97 5.03
C ALA A 95 9.83 -2.78 4.27
N ARG A 96 10.41 -3.75 4.98
CA ARG A 96 11.51 -4.60 4.49
C ARG A 96 11.19 -6.08 4.74
N GLU A 97 11.92 -6.94 4.04
CA GLU A 97 11.94 -8.36 4.35
C GLU A 97 12.44 -8.63 5.77
N ALA A 98 11.83 -9.61 6.43
CA ALA A 98 12.33 -10.16 7.68
C ALA A 98 12.84 -11.57 7.41
N ALA A 99 14.16 -11.79 7.53
CA ALA A 99 14.77 -13.11 7.36
C ALA A 99 14.42 -14.05 8.52
N ASN A 100 14.36 -13.50 9.73
CA ASN A 100 14.06 -14.21 10.96
C ASN A 100 13.52 -13.22 12.00
N PHE A 101 12.70 -13.72 12.92
CA PHE A 101 12.23 -12.96 14.09
C PHE A 101 12.11 -13.91 15.29
N THR A 102 12.27 -13.38 16.49
CA THR A 102 12.04 -14.11 17.74
C THR A 102 10.64 -13.78 18.24
N SER A 103 9.84 -14.80 18.57
CA SER A 103 8.53 -14.65 19.20
C SER A 103 8.54 -15.23 20.61
N GLN A 104 7.58 -14.79 21.44
CA GLN A 104 7.28 -15.38 22.75
C GLN A 104 6.46 -16.66 22.61
#